data_AF-A0A8T4A7T9-F1
#
_entry.id   AF-A0A8T4A7T9-F1
#
_cell.length_a   1.000
_cell.length_b   1.000
_cell.length_c   1.000
_cell.angle_alpha   90.00
_cell.angle_beta   90.00
_cell.angle_gamma   90.00
#
_symmetry.space_group_name_H-M   'P 1'
#
loop_
_entity.id
_entity.type
_entity.pdbx_description
1 polymer ?
#
loop_
_entity_poly.entity_id
_entity_poly.type
_entity_poly.pdbx_seq_one_letter_code
_entity_poly.pdbx_strand_id
1 'polypeptide(L)'
;MKNLSEWRTRKEKIDVQLKDAGWDVRDAGKVWIEVDTKQSDFKKRNYKVISQTLKNDEESKYADYLLLDSNRDPLAVIEAKRTSKDPITGQKQAEDYAADIKRQTGKDV
;
A
#
# COMPACT_ATOMS: atom_id res chain seq x y z
N MET A 1 -16.13 -4.62 -12.80
CA MET A 1 -16.20 -3.17 -12.54
C MET A 1 -15.58 -2.90 -11.17
N LYS A 2 -14.42 -2.22 -11.07
CA LYS A 2 -13.93 -1.69 -9.78
C LYS A 2 -15.07 -0.81 -9.25
N ASN A 3 -15.62 -1.12 -8.08
CA ASN A 3 -16.71 -0.34 -7.50
C ASN A 3 -16.27 1.12 -7.40
N LEU A 4 -16.95 1.99 -8.15
CA LEU A 4 -16.72 3.44 -8.20
C LEU A 4 -16.74 4.11 -6.81
N SER A 5 -17.14 3.41 -5.74
CA SER A 5 -17.18 3.90 -4.37
C SER A 5 -15.87 3.75 -3.59
N GLU A 6 -15.06 2.71 -3.80
CA GLU A 6 -13.88 2.45 -2.96
C GLU A 6 -12.69 3.30 -3.40
N TRP A 7 -12.36 3.27 -4.69
CA TRP A 7 -11.36 4.15 -5.29
C TRP A 7 -11.67 5.63 -5.06
N ARG A 8 -12.94 6.02 -5.16
CA ARG A 8 -13.36 7.41 -4.97
C ARG A 8 -13.29 7.84 -3.52
N THR A 9 -13.74 6.99 -2.59
CA THR A 9 -13.63 7.25 -1.14
C THR A 9 -12.16 7.33 -0.71
N ARG A 10 -11.30 6.46 -1.25
CA ARG A 10 -9.85 6.50 -1.04
C ARG A 10 -9.28 7.86 -1.42
N LYS A 11 -9.56 8.30 -2.65
CA LYS A 11 -9.07 9.58 -3.18
C LYS A 11 -9.62 10.81 -2.46
N GLU A 12 -10.90 10.80 -2.06
CA GLU A 12 -11.54 11.96 -1.47
C GLU A 12 -11.29 12.10 0.05
N LYS A 13 -10.87 11.04 0.74
CA LYS A 13 -10.65 11.07 2.20
C LYS A 13 -9.23 10.72 2.62
N ILE A 14 -8.67 9.62 2.13
CA ILE A 14 -7.38 9.12 2.62
C ILE A 14 -6.24 9.90 2.00
N ASP A 15 -6.27 10.17 0.69
CA ASP A 15 -5.24 11.01 0.04
C ASP A 15 -5.16 12.41 0.67
N VAL A 16 -6.31 12.97 1.07
CA VAL A 16 -6.37 14.26 1.78
C VAL A 16 -5.69 14.17 3.14
N GLN A 17 -6.05 13.17 3.95
CA GLN A 17 -5.44 12.96 5.28
C GLN A 17 -3.94 12.69 5.18
N LEU A 18 -3.50 11.86 4.23
CA LEU A 18 -2.10 11.61 3.97
C LEU A 18 -1.37 12.91 3.60
N LYS A 19 -1.94 13.69 2.67
CA LYS A 19 -1.36 14.97 2.26
C LYS A 19 -1.26 15.95 3.42
N ASP A 20 -2.30 16.08 4.24
CA ASP A 20 -2.32 16.95 5.42
C ASP A 20 -1.27 16.53 6.46
N ALA A 21 -0.98 15.22 6.53
CA ALA A 21 0.11 14.66 7.34
C ALA A 21 1.50 14.72 6.66
N GLY A 22 1.62 15.32 5.47
CA GLY A 22 2.89 15.49 4.75
C GLY A 22 3.26 14.36 3.78
N TRP A 23 2.38 13.36 3.63
CA TRP A 23 2.48 12.21 2.72
C TRP A 23 1.72 12.49 1.41
N ASP A 24 2.34 13.23 0.47
CA ASP A 24 1.71 13.50 -0.83
C ASP A 24 1.76 12.28 -1.73
N VAL A 25 0.59 11.73 -2.10
CA VAL A 25 0.45 10.60 -3.04
C VAL A 25 0.96 10.88 -4.45
N ARG A 26 1.25 12.14 -4.78
CA ARG A 26 1.88 12.56 -6.05
C ARG A 26 3.40 12.56 -5.99
N ASP A 27 3.97 12.40 -4.81
CA ASP A 27 5.41 12.30 -4.59
C ASP A 27 5.82 10.84 -4.44
N ALA A 28 6.33 10.25 -5.51
CA ALA A 28 6.82 8.87 -5.52
C ALA A 28 8.07 8.65 -4.66
N GLY A 29 8.67 9.72 -4.12
CA GLY A 29 9.69 9.63 -3.07
C GLY A 29 9.12 9.37 -1.67
N LYS A 30 7.80 9.55 -1.49
CA LYS A 30 7.10 9.43 -0.21
C LYS A 30 6.03 8.35 -0.20
N VAL A 31 5.26 8.23 -1.28
CA VAL A 31 4.08 7.35 -1.30
C VAL A 31 3.97 6.62 -2.62
N TRP A 32 3.72 5.31 -2.55
CA TRP A 32 3.31 4.49 -3.68
C TRP A 32 1.91 3.92 -3.43
N ILE A 33 1.10 3.78 -4.49
CA ILE A 33 -0.29 3.32 -4.41
C ILE A 33 -0.48 1.98 -5.11
N GLU A 34 -1.37 1.12 -4.60
CA GLU A 34 -1.67 -0.21 -5.15
C GLU A 34 -0.39 -1.04 -5.40
N VAL A 35 0.49 -1.13 -4.39
CA VAL A 35 1.80 -1.80 -4.45
C VAL A 35 1.66 -3.31 -4.30
N ASP A 36 2.30 -4.05 -5.19
CA ASP A 36 2.42 -5.51 -5.10
C ASP A 36 3.61 -5.88 -4.20
N THR A 37 3.34 -6.32 -2.98
CA THR A 37 4.40 -6.67 -2.01
C THR A 37 5.15 -7.95 -2.37
N LYS A 38 4.61 -8.78 -3.25
CA LYS A 38 5.21 -10.05 -3.65
C LYS A 38 6.13 -9.91 -4.86
N GLN A 39 5.77 -9.04 -5.80
CA GLN A 39 6.52 -8.85 -7.06
C GLN A 39 7.44 -7.63 -7.06
N SER A 40 7.37 -6.77 -6.04
CA SER A 40 8.35 -5.73 -5.75
C SER A 40 9.65 -6.31 -5.20
N ASP A 41 10.78 -5.66 -5.49
CA ASP A 41 12.08 -5.92 -4.85
C ASP A 41 12.39 -4.76 -3.90
N PHE A 42 12.02 -4.93 -2.63
CA PHE A 42 12.15 -3.88 -1.62
C PHE A 42 13.61 -3.60 -1.24
N LYS A 43 14.51 -4.60 -1.36
CA LYS A 43 15.95 -4.43 -1.10
C LYS A 43 16.59 -3.48 -2.11
N LYS A 44 16.12 -3.51 -3.37
CA LYS A 44 16.61 -2.63 -4.44
C LYS A 44 15.76 -1.37 -4.64
N ARG A 45 14.75 -1.14 -3.79
CA ARG A 45 13.78 -0.04 -3.93
C ARG A 45 13.08 -0.04 -5.30
N ASN A 46 12.85 -1.22 -5.85
CA ASN A 46 12.12 -1.42 -7.09
C ASN A 46 10.69 -1.83 -6.76
N TYR A 47 9.86 -0.82 -6.50
CA TYR A 47 8.45 -1.00 -6.17
C TYR A 47 7.64 -1.16 -7.44
N LYS A 48 6.74 -2.15 -7.44
CA LYS A 48 5.84 -2.42 -8.54
C LYS A 48 4.41 -2.23 -8.11
N VAL A 49 3.62 -1.58 -8.96
CA VAL A 49 2.19 -1.42 -8.78
C VAL A 49 1.42 -2.42 -9.66
N ILE A 50 0.13 -2.60 -9.39
CA ILE A 50 -0.77 -3.52 -10.12
C ILE A 50 -0.64 -3.47 -11.66
N SER A 51 -0.39 -2.30 -12.26
CA SER A 51 -0.28 -2.16 -13.72
C SER A 51 1.04 -2.69 -14.30
N GLN A 52 2.01 -3.01 -13.44
CA GLN A 52 3.35 -3.46 -13.79
C GLN A 52 3.60 -4.94 -13.44
N THR A 53 2.62 -5.61 -12.85
CA THR A 53 2.76 -6.96 -12.35
C THR A 53 1.83 -7.94 -13.05
N LEU A 54 2.18 -9.23 -12.99
CA LEU A 54 1.27 -10.27 -13.46
C LEU A 54 0.05 -10.29 -12.55
N LYS A 55 -1.12 -10.49 -13.16
CA LYS A 55 -2.41 -10.46 -12.46
C LYS A 55 -2.41 -11.49 -11.33
N ASN A 56 -2.50 -11.02 -10.10
CA ASN A 56 -2.71 -11.86 -8.92
C ASN A 56 -4.21 -11.88 -8.57
N ASP A 57 -4.79 -13.09 -8.53
CA ASP A 57 -6.21 -13.32 -8.19
C ASP A 57 -6.43 -13.62 -6.70
N GLU A 58 -5.38 -13.57 -5.87
CA GLU A 58 -5.49 -13.65 -4.41
C GLU A 58 -6.26 -12.47 -3.79
N GLU A 59 -6.81 -12.69 -2.60
CA GLU A 59 -7.57 -11.69 -1.84
C GLU A 59 -6.67 -10.55 -1.32
N SER A 60 -5.46 -10.88 -0.83
CA SER A 60 -4.41 -9.93 -0.39
C SER A 60 -3.42 -9.64 -1.52
N LYS A 61 -3.86 -8.88 -2.52
CA LYS A 61 -3.10 -8.70 -3.77
C LYS A 61 -2.21 -7.47 -3.82
N TYR A 62 -2.66 -6.34 -3.26
CA TYR A 62 -1.94 -5.06 -3.36
C TYR A 62 -2.17 -4.23 -2.10
N ALA A 63 -1.09 -3.74 -1.51
CA ALA A 63 -1.16 -2.75 -0.44
C ALA A 63 -1.64 -1.42 -1.02
N ASP A 64 -2.60 -0.78 -0.35
CA ASP A 64 -3.21 0.43 -0.87
C ASP A 64 -2.25 1.61 -0.90
N TYR A 65 -1.44 1.73 0.15
CA TYR A 65 -0.36 2.68 0.22
C TYR A 65 0.89 2.05 0.84
N LEU A 66 2.04 2.40 0.28
CA LEU A 66 3.35 2.21 0.87
C LEU A 66 3.93 3.60 1.16
N LEU A 67 4.21 3.89 2.43
CA LEU A 67 4.90 5.09 2.86
C LEU A 67 6.40 4.84 2.92
N LEU A 68 7.20 5.81 2.50
CA LEU A 68 8.66 5.71 2.42
C LEU A 68 9.35 6.72 3.34
N ASP A 69 10.45 6.31 3.97
CA ASP A 69 11.31 7.24 4.71
C ASP A 69 12.11 8.17 3.78
N SER A 70 12.94 9.03 4.35
CA SER A 70 13.82 9.94 3.58
C SER A 70 14.86 9.23 2.71
N ASN A 71 15.18 7.96 3.00
CA ASN A 71 16.08 7.12 2.21
C ASN A 71 15.35 6.37 1.09
N ARG A 72 14.04 6.57 0.97
CA ARG A 72 13.13 5.80 0.12
C ARG A 72 13.08 4.33 0.52
N ASP A 73 13.27 4.00 1.79
CA ASP A 73 13.00 2.67 2.33
C ASP A 73 11.53 2.61 2.80
N PRO A 74 10.88 1.43 2.77
CA PRO A 74 9.56 1.24 3.37
C PRO A 74 9.53 1.68 4.83
N LEU A 75 8.56 2.53 5.16
CA LEU A 75 8.29 2.98 6.53
C LEU A 75 7.01 2.36 7.09
N ALA A 76 5.96 2.28 6.27
CA ALA A 76 4.66 1.73 6.68
C ALA A 76 3.85 1.27 5.47
N VAL A 77 2.92 0.35 5.70
CA VAL A 77 1.87 -0.03 4.75
C VAL A 77 0.49 0.32 5.31
N ILE A 78 -0.41 0.76 4.43
CA ILE A 78 -1.79 1.08 4.80
C ILE A 78 -2.72 0.25 3.92
N GLU A 79 -3.68 -0.40 4.57
CA GLU A 79 -4.82 -1.05 3.93
C GLU A 79 -6.08 -0.24 4.22
N ALA A 80 -6.70 0.32 3.18
CA ALA A 80 -7.90 1.14 3.31
C ALA A 80 -9.14 0.26 3.27
N LYS A 81 -10.01 0.35 4.29
CA LYS A 81 -11.33 -0.29 4.26
C LYS A 81 -12.44 0.76 4.27
N ARG A 82 -13.58 0.41 3.67
CA ARG A 82 -14.81 1.19 3.81
C ARG A 82 -15.21 1.22 5.29
N THR A 83 -15.71 2.36 5.77
CA THR A 83 -16.18 2.52 7.16
C THR A 83 -17.28 1.55 7.56
N SER A 84 -17.98 0.96 6.58
CA SER A 84 -19.03 -0.04 6.77
C SER A 84 -18.50 -1.49 6.88
N LYS A 85 -17.18 -1.71 6.79
CA LYS A 85 -16.56 -3.04 6.91
C LYS A 85 -15.76 -3.14 8.20
N ASP A 86 -15.68 -4.35 8.74
CA ASP A 86 -14.92 -4.65 9.95
C ASP A 86 -13.41 -4.42 9.73
N PRO A 87 -12.77 -3.54 10.52
CA PRO A 87 -11.32 -3.27 10.45
C PRO A 87 -10.45 -4.53 10.58
N ILE A 88 -10.91 -5.56 11.30
CA ILE A 88 -10.16 -6.81 11.52
C ILE A 88 -9.82 -7.48 10.19
N THR A 89 -10.71 -7.41 9.21
CA THR A 89 -10.46 -7.98 7.87
C THR A 89 -9.35 -7.27 7.10
N GLY A 90 -9.12 -5.98 7.37
CA GLY A 90 -8.00 -5.22 6.81
C GLY A 90 -6.70 -5.40 7.57
N GLN A 91 -6.77 -5.64 8.88
CA GLN A 91 -5.60 -5.89 9.71
C GLN A 91 -4.80 -7.09 9.19
N LYS A 92 -5.45 -8.23 8.92
CA LYS A 92 -4.75 -9.41 8.43
C LYS A 92 -4.03 -9.16 7.09
N GLN A 93 -4.63 -8.37 6.21
CA GLN A 93 -4.03 -8.00 4.93
C GLN A 93 -2.79 -7.12 5.14
N ALA A 94 -2.88 -6.11 6.01
CA ALA A 94 -1.74 -5.26 6.37
C ALA A 94 -0.60 -6.06 7.01
N GLU A 95 -0.90 -7.03 7.87
CA GLU A 95 0.08 -7.94 8.47
C GLU A 95 0.77 -8.81 7.41
N ASP A 96 0.03 -9.35 6.44
CA ASP A 96 0.59 -10.14 5.35
C ASP A 96 1.51 -9.29 4.46
N TYR A 97 1.13 -8.06 4.14
CA TYR A 97 1.96 -7.10 3.41
C TYR A 97 3.24 -6.74 4.16
N ALA A 98 3.15 -6.45 5.46
CA ALA A 98 4.31 -6.18 6.29
C ALA A 98 5.23 -7.41 6.38
N ALA A 99 4.67 -8.61 6.49
CA ALA A 99 5.43 -9.86 6.50
C ALA A 99 6.17 -10.11 5.17
N ASP A 100 5.57 -9.79 4.02
CA ASP A 100 6.25 -9.85 2.73
C ASP A 100 7.45 -8.91 2.66
N ILE A 101 7.28 -7.65 3.09
CA ILE A 101 8.34 -6.64 3.11
C ILE A 101 9.46 -7.06 4.07
N LYS A 102 9.10 -7.53 5.27
CA LYS A 102 10.06 -8.03 6.27
C LYS A 102 10.84 -9.23 5.75
N ARG A 103 10.19 -10.19 5.10
CA ARG A 103 10.85 -11.36 4.52
C ARG A 103 11.88 -10.95 3.46
N GLN A 104 11.61 -9.90 2.69
CA GLN A 104 12.55 -9.38 1.71
C GLN A 104 13.69 -8.59 2.35
N THR A 105 13.40 -7.67 3.27
CA THR A 105 14.36 -6.65 3.75
C THR A 105 15.01 -6.96 5.09
N GLY A 106 14.40 -7.81 5.91
CA GLY A 106 14.76 -8.05 7.31
C GLY A 106 14.29 -6.96 8.29
N LYS A 107 13.55 -5.94 7.82
CA LYS A 107 13.08 -4.80 8.62
C LYS A 107 11.57 -4.86 8.80
N ASP A 108 11.10 -4.43 9.97
CA ASP A 108 9.67 -4.18 10.22
C ASP A 108 9.22 -2.86 9.57
N VAL A 109 7.93 -2.81 9.25
CA VAL A 109 7.20 -1.67 8.67
C VAL A 109 5.81 -1.57 9.31
#